data_AF-A0A6P0JVP9-F1
#
_entry.id   AF-A0A6P0JVP9-F1
#
_cell.length_a   1.000
_cell.length_b   1.000
_cell.length_c   1.000
_cell.angle_alpha   90.00
_cell.angle_beta   90.00
_cell.angle_gamma   90.00
#
_symmetry.space_group_name_H-M   'P 1'
#
loop_
_entity.id
_entity.type
_entity.pdbx_description
1 polymer ?
#
loop_
_entity_poly.entity_id
_entity_poly.type
_entity_poly.pdbx_seq_one_letter_code
_entity_poly.pdbx_strand_id
1 'polypeptide(L)'
;MTSAYVLIAAVLVLGALLAVAGDRIGTKVGKARLRIFNLRPRNSATLITILTGTVIAASTLGILFATSKSLRQGIFRLDDILDQLRTAQAELNSLSTEKAQVEQSLDRVSQEKRSVERGLDQVQIRYQKATEQAKQLQGEINKLRQQRETLLQQIPQLQAQVRQRDRRIAEQGRSLREQQGRLSQLRVQRNELELQRNTLSQLRDRLQSQRNQLKEDIRQRDDKIRKLDDTINQSEVALQEKEE
;
A
#
# COMPACT_ATOMS: atom_id res chain seq x y z
N MET A 1 -65.43 46.26 28.60
CA MET A 1 -66.24 45.48 29.56
C MET A 1 -67.50 46.23 29.99
N THR A 2 -67.41 47.48 30.44
CA THR A 2 -68.56 48.32 30.85
C THR A 2 -69.63 48.50 29.77
N SER A 3 -69.24 48.69 28.51
CA SER A 3 -70.17 48.86 27.38
C SER A 3 -71.00 47.60 27.07
N ALA A 4 -70.45 46.40 27.27
CA ALA A 4 -71.18 45.15 27.04
C ALA A 4 -72.27 44.94 28.09
N TYR A 5 -71.96 45.19 29.37
CA TYR A 5 -72.95 45.07 30.45
C TYR A 5 -74.08 46.10 30.34
N VAL A 6 -73.78 47.34 29.94
CA VAL A 6 -74.80 48.38 29.71
C VAL A 6 -75.72 48.00 28.55
N LEU A 7 -75.17 47.44 27.47
CA LEU A 7 -75.97 47.01 26.31
C LEU A 7 -76.85 45.80 26.65
N ILE A 8 -76.34 44.84 27.42
CA ILE A 8 -77.12 43.70 27.93
C ILE A 8 -78.26 44.18 28.83
N ALA A 9 -77.99 45.11 29.75
CA ALA A 9 -79.02 45.68 30.63
C ALA A 9 -80.09 46.44 29.84
N ALA A 10 -79.69 47.25 28.85
CA ALA A 10 -80.63 47.98 27.99
C ALA A 10 -81.54 47.03 27.18
N VAL A 11 -80.97 45.95 26.60
CA VAL A 11 -81.73 44.95 25.85
C VAL A 11 -82.68 44.16 26.76
N LEU A 12 -82.26 43.82 28.00
CA LEU A 12 -83.12 43.14 28.98
C LEU A 12 -84.32 44.01 29.38
N VAL A 13 -84.09 45.29 29.66
CA VAL A 13 -85.17 46.23 30.03
C VAL A 13 -86.13 46.45 28.86
N LEU A 14 -85.60 46.66 27.65
CA LEU A 14 -86.43 46.81 26.44
C LEU A 14 -87.21 45.54 26.11
N GLY A 15 -86.58 44.36 26.26
CA GLY A 15 -87.23 43.07 26.04
C GLY A 15 -88.36 42.81 27.05
N ALA A 16 -88.16 43.14 28.32
CA ALA A 16 -89.19 43.02 29.36
C ALA A 16 -90.39 43.94 29.08
N LEU A 17 -90.14 45.18 28.64
CA LEU A 17 -91.19 46.13 28.28
C LEU A 17 -92.00 45.66 27.06
N LEU A 18 -91.32 45.15 26.02
CA LEU A 18 -91.97 44.61 24.82
C LEU A 18 -92.75 43.33 25.11
N ALA A 19 -92.29 42.48 26.02
CA ALA A 19 -93.00 41.27 26.44
C ALA A 19 -94.36 41.60 27.11
N VAL A 20 -94.38 42.59 28.01
CA VAL A 20 -95.63 43.05 28.66
C VAL A 20 -96.59 43.66 27.64
N ALA A 21 -96.07 44.41 26.66
CA ALA A 21 -96.88 44.94 25.57
C ALA A 21 -97.45 43.82 24.66
N GLY A 22 -96.65 42.80 24.35
CA GLY A 22 -97.06 41.63 23.56
C GLY A 22 -98.19 40.82 24.22
N ASP A 23 -98.09 40.59 25.54
CA ASP A 23 -99.13 39.88 26.32
C ASP A 23 -100.45 40.68 26.36
N ARG A 24 -100.37 42.01 26.44
CA ARG A 24 -101.54 42.89 26.33
C ARG A 24 -102.21 42.83 24.96
N ILE A 25 -101.44 42.69 23.89
CA ILE A 25 -101.99 42.52 22.53
C ILE A 25 -102.64 41.13 22.40
N GLY A 26 -101.97 40.08 22.87
CA GLY A 26 -102.49 38.70 22.86
C GLY A 26 -103.81 38.54 23.62
N THR A 27 -103.89 39.11 24.83
CA THR A 27 -105.10 39.08 25.66
C THR A 27 -106.25 39.91 25.07
N LYS A 28 -105.96 41.06 24.44
CA LYS A 28 -106.97 41.85 23.71
C LYS A 28 -107.55 41.09 22.54
N VAL A 29 -106.72 40.40 21.75
CA VAL A 29 -107.23 39.60 20.62
C VAL A 29 -108.00 38.36 21.12
N GLY A 30 -107.58 37.76 22.23
CA GLY A 30 -108.33 36.67 22.86
C GLY A 30 -109.72 37.07 23.35
N LYS A 31 -109.87 38.30 23.87
CA LYS A 31 -111.18 38.86 24.25
C LYS A 31 -112.04 39.22 23.03
N ALA A 32 -111.43 39.63 21.92
CA ALA A 32 -112.11 39.96 20.67
C ALA A 32 -112.68 38.74 19.90
N ARG A 33 -112.46 37.51 20.39
CA ARG A 33 -112.92 36.24 19.81
C ARG A 33 -112.58 36.05 18.32
N LEU A 34 -111.45 36.57 17.87
CA LEU A 34 -111.03 36.44 16.48
C LEU A 34 -110.70 34.98 16.15
N ARG A 35 -111.26 34.50 15.03
CA ARG A 35 -110.99 33.17 14.48
C ARG A 35 -109.99 33.33 13.36
N ILE A 36 -108.77 32.86 13.59
CA ILE A 36 -107.71 32.86 12.58
C ILE A 36 -107.49 31.40 12.18
N PHE A 37 -107.43 31.12 10.87
CA PHE A 37 -107.29 29.76 10.33
C PHE A 37 -108.29 28.75 10.93
N ASN A 38 -109.53 29.19 11.15
CA ASN A 38 -110.64 28.38 11.67
C ASN A 38 -110.47 27.80 13.10
N LEU A 39 -109.49 28.30 13.87
CA LEU A 39 -109.19 27.81 15.23
C LEU A 39 -110.17 28.34 16.29
N ARG A 40 -110.28 27.62 17.42
CA ARG A 40 -111.06 28.04 18.60
C ARG A 40 -110.47 29.34 19.17
N PRO A 41 -111.27 30.36 19.53
CA PRO A 41 -110.80 31.71 19.88
C PRO A 41 -109.67 31.78 20.93
N ARG A 42 -109.67 30.86 21.90
CA ARG A 42 -108.59 30.74 22.90
C ARG A 42 -107.24 30.36 22.26
N ASN A 43 -107.25 29.45 21.30
CA ASN A 43 -106.05 29.00 20.59
C ASN A 43 -105.56 30.06 19.59
N SER A 44 -106.47 30.84 18.97
CA SER A 44 -106.09 31.99 18.13
C SER A 44 -105.30 33.03 18.92
N ALA A 45 -105.73 33.34 20.16
CA ALA A 45 -105.05 34.29 21.03
C ALA A 45 -103.64 33.82 21.41
N THR A 46 -103.51 32.54 21.77
CA THR A 46 -102.21 31.92 22.06
C THR A 46 -101.29 31.95 20.83
N LEU A 47 -101.82 31.63 19.65
CA LEU A 47 -101.06 31.67 18.40
C LEU A 47 -100.54 33.08 18.08
N ILE A 48 -101.39 34.11 18.25
CA ILE A 48 -100.98 35.50 18.04
C ILE A 48 -99.94 35.94 19.07
N THR A 49 -100.06 35.50 20.32
CA THR A 49 -99.10 35.82 21.38
C THR A 49 -97.73 35.19 21.07
N ILE A 50 -97.70 33.92 20.66
CA ILE A 50 -96.48 33.24 20.19
C ILE A 50 -95.90 33.97 18.98
N LEU A 51 -96.72 34.31 17.98
CA LEU A 51 -96.28 34.99 16.77
C LEU A 51 -95.73 36.39 17.07
N THR A 52 -96.38 37.15 17.96
CA THR A 52 -95.92 38.47 18.42
C THR A 52 -94.60 38.36 19.18
N GLY A 53 -94.47 37.35 20.06
CA GLY A 53 -93.22 37.02 20.74
C GLY A 53 -92.09 36.67 19.77
N THR A 54 -92.36 35.84 18.77
CA THR A 54 -91.40 35.49 17.71
C THR A 54 -90.99 36.72 16.89
N VAL A 55 -91.92 37.61 16.53
CA VAL A 55 -91.61 38.86 15.81
C VAL A 55 -90.76 39.81 16.66
N ILE A 56 -91.06 39.97 17.95
CA ILE A 56 -90.26 40.79 18.87
C ILE A 56 -88.85 40.20 19.02
N ALA A 57 -88.73 38.89 19.23
CA ALA A 57 -87.44 38.21 19.35
C ALA A 57 -86.62 38.30 18.05
N ALA A 58 -87.24 38.05 16.90
CA ALA A 58 -86.61 38.18 15.59
C ALA A 58 -86.18 39.63 15.29
N SER A 59 -86.99 40.63 15.67
CA SER A 59 -86.64 42.05 15.51
C SER A 59 -85.46 42.44 16.40
N THR A 60 -85.46 41.98 17.65
CA THR A 60 -84.35 42.24 18.60
C THR A 60 -83.05 41.61 18.09
N LEU A 61 -83.13 40.35 17.65
CA LEU A 61 -82.00 39.64 17.07
C LEU A 61 -81.53 40.30 15.76
N GLY A 62 -82.45 40.74 14.91
CA GLY A 62 -82.18 41.45 13.66
C GLY A 62 -81.47 42.79 13.89
N ILE A 63 -81.92 43.58 14.85
CA ILE A 63 -81.26 44.84 15.26
C ILE A 63 -79.84 44.54 15.77
N LEU A 64 -79.68 43.50 16.59
CA LEU A 64 -78.37 43.12 17.12
C LEU A 64 -77.39 42.71 16.00
N PHE A 65 -77.86 41.97 14.99
CA PHE A 65 -77.07 41.62 13.79
C PHE A 65 -76.78 42.84 12.90
N ALA A 66 -77.69 43.82 12.83
CA ALA A 66 -77.50 45.04 12.04
C ALA A 66 -76.42 45.94 12.68
N THR A 67 -76.49 46.14 13.99
CA THR A 67 -75.58 47.03 14.74
C THR A 67 -74.23 46.37 15.02
N SER A 68 -74.18 45.05 15.26
CA SER A 68 -72.94 44.35 15.60
C SER A 68 -72.35 43.59 14.42
N LYS A 69 -71.33 44.19 13.80
CA LYS A 69 -70.50 43.52 12.79
C LYS A 69 -69.83 42.25 13.36
N SER A 70 -69.44 42.28 14.63
CA SER A 70 -68.81 41.16 15.33
C SER A 70 -69.76 39.97 15.55
N LEU A 71 -71.04 40.21 15.86
CA LEU A 71 -72.03 39.12 16.02
C LEU A 71 -72.33 38.44 14.67
N ARG A 72 -72.49 39.25 13.61
CA ARG A 72 -72.69 38.76 12.24
C ARG A 72 -71.47 37.99 11.74
N GLN A 73 -70.25 38.52 11.90
CA GLN A 73 -69.05 37.78 11.51
C GLN A 73 -68.83 36.53 12.37
N GLY A 74 -69.09 36.60 13.67
CA GLY A 74 -68.86 35.49 14.60
C GLY A 74 -69.77 34.28 14.35
N ILE A 75 -71.06 34.48 14.05
CA ILE A 75 -72.00 33.38 13.80
C ILE A 75 -71.92 32.86 12.35
N PHE A 76 -71.74 33.75 11.36
CA PHE A 76 -71.73 33.32 9.95
C PHE A 76 -70.37 32.86 9.43
N ARG A 77 -69.26 33.17 10.11
CA ARG A 77 -67.90 32.75 9.70
C ARG A 77 -67.22 31.80 10.69
N LEU A 78 -67.96 31.26 11.67
CA LEU A 78 -67.36 30.34 12.64
C LEU A 78 -66.83 29.09 11.95
N ASP A 79 -67.61 28.53 11.02
CA ASP A 79 -67.22 27.36 10.25
C ASP A 79 -65.98 27.66 9.39
N ASP A 80 -65.95 28.80 8.69
CA ASP A 80 -64.79 29.25 7.92
C ASP A 80 -63.52 29.36 8.80
N ILE A 81 -63.65 29.90 10.01
CA ILE A 81 -62.53 30.06 10.95
C ILE A 81 -62.05 28.70 11.47
N LEU A 82 -62.98 27.81 11.82
CA LEU A 82 -62.64 26.47 12.29
C LEU A 82 -61.96 25.65 11.18
N ASP A 83 -62.43 25.78 9.94
CA ASP A 83 -61.80 25.14 8.78
C ASP A 83 -60.42 25.74 8.51
N GLN A 84 -60.26 27.07 8.55
CA GLN A 84 -58.94 27.71 8.45
C GLN A 84 -57.97 27.26 9.55
N LEU A 85 -58.46 27.06 10.78
CA LEU A 85 -57.64 26.59 11.88
C LEU A 85 -57.23 25.13 11.66
N ARG A 86 -58.16 24.28 11.20
CA ARG A 86 -57.86 22.89 10.84
C ARG A 86 -56.86 22.80 9.69
N THR A 87 -57.02 23.59 8.63
CA THR A 87 -56.08 23.59 7.50
C THR A 87 -54.73 24.11 7.93
N ALA A 88 -54.66 25.22 8.67
CA ALA A 88 -53.41 25.75 9.19
C ALA A 88 -52.70 24.76 10.13
N GLN A 89 -53.44 24.04 10.98
CA GLN A 89 -52.88 23.01 11.85
C GLN A 89 -52.37 21.81 11.04
N ALA A 90 -53.10 21.38 10.02
CA ALA A 90 -52.68 20.31 9.12
C ALA A 90 -51.41 20.70 8.35
N GLU A 91 -51.34 21.95 7.86
CA GLU A 91 -50.19 22.51 7.16
C GLU A 91 -48.98 22.65 8.09
N LEU A 92 -49.16 23.11 9.33
CA LEU A 92 -48.08 23.14 10.33
C LEU A 92 -47.54 21.74 10.63
N ASN A 93 -48.41 20.74 10.74
CA ASN A 93 -48.00 19.36 10.96
C ASN A 93 -47.25 18.79 9.75
N SER A 94 -47.70 19.08 8.53
CA SER A 94 -46.99 18.65 7.31
C SER A 94 -45.63 19.33 7.20
N LEU A 95 -45.56 20.64 7.43
CA LEU A 95 -44.32 21.41 7.37
C LEU A 95 -43.32 20.96 8.45
N SER A 96 -43.80 20.64 9.65
CA SER A 96 -42.97 20.07 10.72
C SER A 96 -42.41 18.69 10.34
N THR A 97 -43.21 17.88 9.64
CA THR A 97 -42.78 16.56 9.17
C THR A 97 -41.74 16.68 8.06
N GLU A 98 -41.97 17.58 7.11
CA GLU A 98 -41.03 17.87 6.02
C GLU A 98 -39.72 18.43 6.55
N LYS A 99 -39.76 19.36 7.52
CA LYS A 99 -38.58 19.87 8.20
C LYS A 99 -37.77 18.75 8.86
N ALA A 100 -38.42 17.83 9.58
CA ALA A 100 -37.74 16.70 10.21
C ALA A 100 -37.09 15.77 9.17
N GLN A 101 -37.72 15.55 8.01
CA GLN A 101 -37.15 14.75 6.92
C GLN A 101 -35.93 15.44 6.28
N VAL A 102 -35.99 16.76 6.09
CA VAL A 102 -34.87 17.54 5.56
C VAL A 102 -33.70 17.54 6.54
N GLU A 103 -33.95 17.73 7.85
CA GLU A 103 -32.92 17.63 8.89
C GLU A 103 -32.25 16.25 8.91
N GLN A 104 -33.05 15.17 8.82
CA GLN A 104 -32.51 13.81 8.73
C GLN A 104 -31.67 13.60 7.46
N SER A 105 -32.09 14.17 6.33
CA SER A 105 -31.35 14.08 5.07
C SER A 105 -30.05 14.87 5.13
N LEU A 106 -30.06 16.05 5.78
CA LEU A 106 -28.88 16.88 6.01
C LEU A 106 -27.86 16.15 6.88
N ASP A 107 -28.31 15.47 7.92
CA ASP A 107 -27.45 14.64 8.78
C ASP A 107 -26.82 13.48 8.01
N ARG A 108 -27.60 12.78 7.18
CA ARG A 108 -27.08 11.69 6.32
C ARG A 108 -26.02 12.20 5.35
N VAL A 109 -26.30 13.28 4.63
CA VAL A 109 -25.36 13.89 3.68
C VAL A 109 -24.11 14.38 4.40
N SER A 110 -24.25 14.95 5.60
CA SER A 110 -23.11 15.38 6.41
C SER A 110 -22.23 14.21 6.86
N GLN A 111 -22.84 13.07 7.23
CA GLN A 111 -22.10 11.84 7.57
C GLN A 111 -21.40 11.25 6.35
N GLU A 112 -22.08 11.21 5.20
CA GLU A 112 -21.51 10.74 3.94
C GLU A 112 -20.33 11.61 3.50
N LYS A 113 -20.47 12.94 3.55
CA LYS A 113 -19.38 13.89 3.29
C LYS A 113 -18.16 13.61 4.17
N ARG A 114 -18.35 13.43 5.49
CA ARG A 114 -17.26 13.07 6.41
C ARG A 114 -16.63 11.70 6.11
N SER A 115 -17.40 10.77 5.56
CA SER A 115 -16.88 9.45 5.13
C SER A 115 -16.03 9.60 3.87
N VAL A 116 -16.51 10.37 2.90
CA VAL A 116 -15.80 10.67 1.65
C VAL A 116 -14.52 11.44 1.91
N GLU A 117 -14.54 12.47 2.78
CA GLU A 117 -13.35 13.23 3.19
C GLU A 117 -12.29 12.30 3.81
N ARG A 118 -12.69 11.43 4.74
CA ARG A 118 -11.78 10.41 5.32
C ARG A 118 -11.24 9.43 4.28
N GLY A 119 -12.08 9.04 3.31
CA GLY A 119 -11.65 8.21 2.18
C GLY A 119 -10.61 8.91 1.31
N LEU A 120 -10.81 10.20 1.04
CA LEU A 120 -9.90 11.03 0.26
C LEU A 120 -8.55 11.18 0.96
N ASP A 121 -8.54 11.45 2.27
CA ASP A 121 -7.31 11.49 3.08
C ASP A 121 -6.56 10.16 3.04
N GLN A 122 -7.29 9.04 3.16
CA GLN A 122 -6.68 7.72 3.10
C GLN A 122 -6.09 7.41 1.72
N VAL A 123 -6.78 7.79 0.65
CA VAL A 123 -6.28 7.67 -0.73
C VAL A 123 -5.04 8.53 -0.92
N GLN A 124 -5.02 9.75 -0.41
CA GLN A 124 -3.86 10.65 -0.48
C GLN A 124 -2.63 10.07 0.23
N ILE A 125 -2.81 9.50 1.43
CA ILE A 125 -1.73 8.82 2.16
C ILE A 125 -1.21 7.61 1.37
N ARG A 126 -2.12 6.80 0.79
CA ARG A 126 -1.73 5.65 -0.03
C ARG A 126 -0.98 6.07 -1.28
N TYR A 127 -1.44 7.14 -1.94
CA TYR A 127 -0.78 7.72 -3.11
C TYR A 127 0.64 8.17 -2.76
N GLN A 128 0.82 8.95 -1.69
CA GLN A 128 2.15 9.39 -1.23
C GLN A 128 3.08 8.20 -0.93
N LYS A 129 2.59 7.18 -0.23
CA LYS A 129 3.37 5.96 0.04
C LYS A 129 3.76 5.24 -1.25
N ALA A 130 2.84 5.08 -2.19
CA ALA A 130 3.10 4.44 -3.47
C ALA A 130 4.13 5.24 -4.29
N THR A 131 4.04 6.58 -4.29
CA THR A 131 5.02 7.45 -4.95
C THR A 131 6.42 7.31 -4.34
N GLU A 132 6.52 7.28 -3.00
CA GLU A 132 7.80 7.10 -2.33
C GLU A 132 8.40 5.71 -2.62
N GLN A 133 7.59 4.66 -2.58
CA GLN A 133 8.00 3.31 -2.96
C GLN A 133 8.49 3.26 -4.42
N ALA A 134 7.77 3.91 -5.35
CA ALA A 134 8.19 3.98 -6.74
C ALA A 134 9.54 4.69 -6.90
N LYS A 135 9.78 5.76 -6.13
CA LYS A 135 11.06 6.49 -6.12
C LYS A 135 12.21 5.62 -5.57
N GLN A 136 11.96 4.87 -4.50
CA GLN A 136 12.93 3.95 -3.93
C GLN A 136 13.29 2.82 -4.92
N LEU A 137 12.27 2.19 -5.51
CA LEU A 137 12.46 1.15 -6.54
C LEU A 137 13.22 1.69 -7.75
N GLN A 138 12.94 2.92 -8.18
CA GLN A 138 13.68 3.56 -9.27
C GLN A 138 15.17 3.75 -8.91
N GLY A 139 15.47 4.11 -7.66
CA GLY A 139 16.83 4.19 -7.14
C GLY A 139 17.54 2.83 -7.15
N GLU A 140 16.87 1.78 -6.70
CA GLU A 140 17.38 0.40 -6.72
C GLU A 140 17.64 -0.10 -8.14
N ILE A 141 16.71 0.16 -9.08
CA ILE A 141 16.88 -0.19 -10.50
C ILE A 141 18.14 0.49 -11.07
N ASN A 142 18.36 1.77 -10.75
CA ASN A 142 19.55 2.48 -11.23
C ASN A 142 20.84 1.87 -10.65
N LYS A 143 20.85 1.54 -9.35
CA LYS A 143 21.98 0.87 -8.70
C LYS A 143 22.27 -0.50 -9.31
N LEU A 144 21.23 -1.31 -9.53
CA LEU A 144 21.36 -2.63 -10.16
C LEU A 144 21.84 -2.51 -11.61
N ARG A 145 21.38 -1.51 -12.37
CA ARG A 145 21.88 -1.23 -13.72
C ARG A 145 23.37 -0.90 -13.73
N GLN A 146 23.82 -0.04 -12.82
CA GLN A 146 25.24 0.32 -12.70
C GLN A 146 26.11 -0.89 -12.29
N GLN A 147 25.62 -1.72 -11.36
CA GLN A 147 26.29 -2.96 -10.99
C GLN A 147 26.38 -3.93 -12.16
N ARG A 148 25.29 -4.10 -12.92
CA ARG A 148 25.27 -4.93 -14.13
C ARG A 148 26.27 -4.44 -15.17
N GLU A 149 26.35 -3.13 -15.40
CA GLU A 149 27.31 -2.54 -16.34
C GLU A 149 28.76 -2.78 -15.88
N THR A 150 29.04 -2.58 -14.59
CA THR A 150 30.36 -2.86 -14.00
C THR A 150 30.75 -4.32 -14.18
N LEU A 151 29.83 -5.25 -13.90
CA LEU A 151 30.07 -6.68 -14.10
C LEU A 151 30.30 -7.02 -15.57
N LEU A 152 29.53 -6.43 -16.49
CA LEU A 152 29.74 -6.61 -17.93
C LEU A 152 31.11 -6.10 -18.39
N GLN A 153 31.63 -5.03 -17.79
CA GLN A 153 32.98 -4.53 -18.06
C GLN A 153 34.08 -5.44 -17.47
N GLN A 154 33.81 -6.14 -16.36
CA GLN A 154 34.76 -7.06 -15.74
C GLN A 154 34.92 -8.38 -16.52
N ILE A 155 33.87 -8.87 -17.19
CA ILE A 155 33.91 -10.10 -17.99
C ILE A 155 35.08 -10.12 -18.99
N PRO A 156 35.26 -9.12 -19.89
CA PRO A 156 36.36 -9.15 -20.86
C PRO A 156 37.73 -9.03 -20.20
N GLN A 157 37.84 -8.31 -19.08
CA GLN A 157 39.09 -8.22 -18.31
C GLN A 157 39.49 -9.58 -17.73
N LEU A 158 38.53 -10.29 -17.11
CA LEU A 158 38.75 -11.63 -16.59
C LEU A 158 39.06 -12.63 -17.72
N GLN A 159 38.36 -12.54 -18.86
CA GLN A 159 38.66 -13.36 -20.03
C GLN A 159 40.08 -13.10 -20.57
N ALA A 160 40.53 -11.84 -20.61
CA ALA A 160 41.89 -11.50 -21.01
C ALA A 160 42.93 -12.04 -20.01
N GLN A 161 42.65 -11.97 -18.71
CA GLN A 161 43.51 -12.55 -17.68
C GLN A 161 43.62 -14.07 -17.81
N VAL A 162 42.50 -14.77 -18.06
CA VAL A 162 42.50 -16.22 -18.32
C VAL A 162 43.37 -16.53 -19.55
N ARG A 163 43.16 -15.86 -20.68
CA ARG A 163 43.99 -16.04 -21.89
C ARG A 163 45.47 -15.78 -21.63
N GLN A 164 45.80 -14.77 -20.83
CA GLN A 164 47.18 -14.47 -20.46
C GLN A 164 47.79 -15.60 -19.60
N ARG A 165 47.03 -16.13 -18.63
CA ARG A 165 47.46 -17.25 -17.79
C ARG A 165 47.66 -18.51 -18.62
N ASP A 166 46.76 -18.79 -19.57
CA ASP A 166 46.88 -19.95 -20.46
C ASP A 166 48.16 -19.87 -21.31
N ARG A 167 48.49 -18.68 -21.82
CA ARG A 167 49.77 -18.46 -22.54
C ARG A 167 50.98 -18.73 -21.64
N ARG A 168 50.98 -18.20 -20.42
CA ARG A 168 52.07 -18.44 -19.46
C ARG A 168 52.22 -19.92 -19.11
N ILE A 169 51.11 -20.63 -18.91
CA ILE A 169 51.13 -22.07 -18.66
C ILE A 169 51.71 -22.82 -19.87
N ALA A 170 51.32 -22.45 -21.09
CA ALA A 170 51.85 -23.05 -22.31
C ALA A 170 53.36 -22.80 -22.46
N GLU A 171 53.83 -21.58 -22.17
CA GLU A 171 55.26 -21.21 -22.17
C GLU A 171 56.06 -22.00 -21.12
N GLN A 172 55.57 -22.07 -19.89
CA GLN A 172 56.17 -22.88 -18.82
C GLN A 172 56.22 -24.35 -19.21
N GLY A 173 55.15 -24.87 -19.81
CA GLY A 173 55.10 -26.25 -20.30
C GLY A 173 56.09 -26.54 -21.44
N ARG A 174 56.41 -25.54 -22.28
CA ARG A 174 57.48 -25.66 -23.29
C ARG A 174 58.86 -25.65 -22.64
N SER A 175 59.10 -24.72 -21.71
CA SER A 175 60.37 -24.62 -20.99
C SER A 175 60.68 -25.88 -20.18
N LEU A 176 59.68 -26.46 -19.50
CA LEU A 176 59.83 -27.74 -18.79
C LEU A 176 60.21 -28.88 -19.74
N ARG A 177 59.57 -28.98 -20.91
CA ARG A 177 59.91 -29.99 -21.92
C ARG A 177 61.33 -29.83 -22.43
N GLU A 178 61.76 -28.59 -22.66
CA GLU A 178 63.13 -28.30 -23.08
C GLU A 178 64.15 -28.69 -21.99
N GLN A 179 63.89 -28.33 -20.74
CA GLN A 179 64.75 -28.72 -19.61
C GLN A 179 64.82 -30.24 -19.44
N GLN A 180 63.69 -30.95 -19.57
CA GLN A 180 63.65 -32.41 -19.56
C GLN A 180 64.50 -33.02 -20.70
N GLY A 181 64.42 -32.43 -21.90
CA GLY A 181 65.25 -32.83 -23.04
C GLY A 181 66.74 -32.63 -22.77
N ARG A 182 67.13 -31.46 -22.25
CA ARG A 182 68.52 -31.15 -21.86
C ARG A 182 69.03 -32.10 -20.76
N LEU A 183 68.21 -32.39 -19.75
CA LEU A 183 68.55 -33.35 -18.69
C LEU A 183 68.75 -34.76 -19.24
N SER A 184 67.94 -35.19 -20.22
CA SER A 184 68.12 -36.48 -20.88
C SER A 184 69.45 -36.53 -21.65
N GLN A 185 69.78 -35.49 -22.42
CA GLN A 185 71.05 -35.38 -23.13
C GLN A 185 72.26 -35.39 -22.18
N LEU A 186 72.21 -34.63 -21.09
CA LEU A 186 73.26 -34.62 -20.07
C LEU A 186 73.43 -35.99 -19.40
N ARG A 187 72.34 -36.73 -19.17
CA ARG A 187 72.41 -38.10 -18.66
C ARG A 187 73.14 -39.03 -19.64
N VAL A 188 72.84 -38.94 -20.92
CA VAL A 188 73.53 -39.73 -21.96
C VAL A 188 75.02 -39.38 -22.01
N GLN A 189 75.37 -38.09 -22.06
CA GLN A 189 76.77 -37.63 -22.05
C GLN A 189 77.53 -38.08 -20.79
N ARG A 190 76.89 -38.01 -19.61
CA ARG A 190 77.49 -38.48 -18.36
C ARG A 190 77.82 -39.97 -18.46
N ASN A 191 76.89 -40.79 -18.95
CA ASN A 191 77.10 -42.23 -19.08
C ASN A 191 78.23 -42.54 -20.09
N GLU A 192 78.32 -41.80 -21.18
CA GLU A 192 79.40 -41.95 -22.16
C GLU A 192 80.77 -41.59 -21.57
N LEU A 193 80.86 -40.44 -20.87
CA LEU A 193 82.09 -40.03 -20.17
C LEU A 193 82.49 -41.02 -19.08
N GLU A 194 81.53 -41.62 -18.38
CA GLU A 194 81.78 -42.67 -17.38
C GLU A 194 82.37 -43.93 -18.03
N LEU A 195 81.82 -44.36 -19.18
CA LEU A 195 82.37 -45.47 -19.96
C LEU A 195 83.79 -45.16 -20.46
N GLN A 196 84.04 -43.97 -20.98
CA GLN A 196 85.37 -43.52 -21.40
C GLN A 196 86.36 -43.53 -20.23
N ARG A 197 85.95 -43.02 -19.06
CA ARG A 197 86.76 -43.01 -17.83
C ARG A 197 87.13 -44.44 -17.41
N ASN A 198 86.18 -45.37 -17.47
CA ASN A 198 86.42 -46.78 -17.15
C ASN A 198 87.41 -47.43 -18.11
N THR A 199 87.26 -47.21 -19.42
CA THR A 199 88.19 -47.71 -20.44
C THR A 199 89.60 -47.15 -20.26
N LEU A 200 89.72 -45.84 -20.00
CA LEU A 200 91.02 -45.21 -19.72
C LEU A 200 91.66 -45.74 -18.43
N SER A 201 90.88 -46.03 -17.40
CA SER A 201 91.38 -46.67 -16.18
C SER A 201 91.95 -48.06 -16.49
N GLN A 202 91.20 -48.90 -17.21
CA GLN A 202 91.66 -50.23 -17.61
C GLN A 202 92.95 -50.17 -18.45
N LEU A 203 93.04 -49.21 -19.38
CA LEU A 203 94.23 -49.00 -20.18
C LEU A 203 95.42 -48.59 -19.32
N ARG A 204 95.22 -47.68 -18.37
CA ARG A 204 96.26 -47.28 -17.40
C ARG A 204 96.75 -48.48 -16.60
N ASP A 205 95.85 -49.31 -16.09
CA ASP A 205 96.19 -50.49 -15.28
C ASP A 205 96.98 -51.53 -16.11
N ARG A 206 96.61 -51.72 -17.38
CA ARG A 206 97.36 -52.56 -18.34
C ARG A 206 98.76 -52.01 -18.61
N LEU A 207 98.88 -50.73 -18.95
CA LEU A 207 100.17 -50.08 -19.19
C LEU A 207 101.05 -50.12 -17.95
N GLN A 208 100.46 -49.96 -16.76
CA GLN A 208 101.18 -50.09 -15.50
C GLN A 208 101.70 -51.51 -15.28
N SER A 209 100.88 -52.52 -15.57
CA SER A 209 101.29 -53.93 -15.51
C SER A 209 102.42 -54.24 -16.51
N GLN A 210 102.30 -53.79 -17.76
CA GLN A 210 103.34 -53.93 -18.78
C GLN A 210 104.64 -53.25 -18.37
N ARG A 211 104.56 -52.03 -17.82
CA ARG A 211 105.72 -51.31 -17.31
C ARG A 211 106.40 -52.07 -16.17
N ASN A 212 105.62 -52.70 -15.28
CA ASN A 212 106.16 -53.50 -14.20
C ASN A 212 106.82 -54.80 -14.72
N GLN A 213 106.21 -55.46 -15.70
CA GLN A 213 106.80 -56.62 -16.39
C GLN A 213 108.11 -56.25 -17.07
N LEU A 214 108.15 -55.18 -17.87
CA LEU A 214 109.37 -54.71 -18.53
C LEU A 214 110.48 -54.35 -17.53
N LYS A 215 110.12 -53.74 -16.40
CA LYS A 215 111.10 -53.47 -15.32
C LYS A 215 111.68 -54.76 -14.75
N GLU A 216 110.86 -55.79 -14.58
CA GLU A 216 111.32 -57.09 -14.10
C GLU A 216 112.17 -57.81 -15.15
N ASP A 217 111.78 -57.78 -16.42
CA ASP A 217 112.57 -58.32 -17.53
C ASP A 217 113.93 -57.62 -17.64
N ILE A 218 113.98 -56.29 -17.46
CA ILE A 218 115.24 -55.53 -17.41
C ILE A 218 116.10 -56.02 -16.24
N ARG A 219 115.54 -56.15 -15.02
CA ARG A 219 116.28 -56.68 -13.87
C ARG A 219 116.84 -58.08 -14.11
N GLN A 220 116.04 -58.98 -14.69
CA GLN A 220 116.49 -60.33 -15.03
C GLN A 220 117.61 -60.32 -16.08
N ARG A 221 117.52 -59.44 -17.07
CA ARG A 221 118.58 -59.25 -18.08
C ARG A 221 119.84 -58.68 -17.43
N ASP A 222 119.73 -57.68 -16.58
CA ASP A 222 120.86 -57.10 -15.84
C ASP A 222 121.55 -58.15 -14.97
N ASP A 223 120.79 -58.99 -14.26
CA ASP A 223 121.34 -60.09 -13.46
C ASP A 223 122.00 -61.17 -14.34
N LYS A 224 121.47 -61.44 -15.53
CA LYS A 224 122.07 -62.38 -16.49
C LYS A 224 123.36 -61.81 -17.09
N ILE A 225 123.39 -60.52 -17.41
CA ILE A 225 124.60 -59.81 -17.87
C ILE A 225 125.67 -59.91 -16.79
N ARG A 226 125.35 -59.58 -15.52
CA ARG A 226 126.30 -59.74 -14.40
C ARG A 226 126.87 -61.16 -14.29
N LYS A 227 126.03 -62.19 -14.39
CA LYS A 227 126.50 -63.59 -14.37
C LYS A 227 127.40 -63.93 -15.54
N LEU A 228 127.09 -63.43 -16.74
CA LEU A 228 127.93 -63.61 -17.92
C LEU A 228 129.26 -62.89 -17.76
N ASP A 229 129.26 -61.65 -17.24
CA ASP A 229 130.47 -60.89 -16.92
C ASP A 229 131.33 -61.64 -15.88
N ASP A 230 130.72 -62.20 -14.83
CA ASP A 230 131.44 -63.03 -13.84
C ASP A 230 132.04 -64.28 -14.49
N THR A 231 131.32 -64.92 -15.41
CA THR A 231 131.79 -66.12 -16.14
C THR A 231 132.93 -65.77 -17.11
N ILE A 232 132.84 -64.63 -17.80
CA ILE A 232 133.90 -64.11 -18.66
C ILE A 232 135.14 -63.83 -17.82
N ASN A 233 135.01 -63.13 -16.70
CA ASN A 233 136.12 -62.87 -15.78
C ASN A 233 136.75 -64.18 -15.27
N GLN A 234 135.94 -65.18 -14.88
CA GLN A 234 136.45 -66.49 -14.46
C GLN A 234 137.18 -67.22 -15.58
N SER A 235 136.70 -67.12 -16.82
CA SER A 235 137.35 -67.74 -17.98
C SER A 235 138.59 -66.99 -18.44
N GLU A 236 138.65 -65.67 -18.31
CA GLU A 236 139.86 -64.86 -18.48
C GLU A 236 140.93 -65.23 -17.45
N VAL A 237 140.56 -65.37 -16.18
CA VAL A 237 141.48 -65.85 -15.12
C VAL A 237 141.95 -67.28 -15.41
N ALA A 238 141.07 -68.19 -15.82
CA ALA A 238 141.44 -69.57 -16.16
C ALA A 238 142.29 -69.68 -17.44
N LEU A 239 142.17 -68.73 -18.37
CA LEU A 239 143.04 -68.63 -19.54
C LEU A 239 144.43 -68.09 -19.15
N GLN A 240 144.50 -67.13 -18.23
CA GLN A 240 145.76 -66.64 -17.67
C GLN A 240 146.50 -67.74 -16.87
N GLU A 241 145.78 -68.57 -16.10
CA GLU A 241 146.38 -69.72 -15.39
C GLU A 241 146.84 -70.87 -16.31
N LYS A 242 146.42 -70.88 -17.59
CA LYS A 242 146.87 -71.86 -18.59
C LYS A 242 148.03 -71.37 -19.47
N GLU A 243 148.40 -70.09 -19.35
CA GLU A 243 149.52 -69.49 -20.08
C GLU A 243 150.79 -69.28 -19.21
N GLU A 244 150.77 -69.72 -17.95
CA GLU A 244 151.97 -69.91 -17.08
C GLU A 244 152.38 -71.38 -16.96
#